data_AF-A0A3Q3GXH3-F1
#
_entry.id   AF-A0A3Q3GXH3-F1
#
_cell.length_a   1.000
_cell.length_b   1.000
_cell.length_c   1.000
_cell.angle_alpha   90.00
_cell.angle_beta   90.00
_cell.angle_gamma   90.00
#
_symmetry.space_group_name_H-M   'P 1'
#
loop_
_entity.id
_entity.type
_entity.pdbx_description
1 polymer ?
#
loop_
_entity_poly.entity_id
_entity_poly.type
_entity_poly.pdbx_seq_one_letter_code
_entity_poly.pdbx_strand_id
1 'polypeptide(L)'
;MSQLSRPCRMMLLVNPQSGKGEALTLYNNHIQRMLNEAGVPHTLVITEHQNHARELVREADLSQWDALVIMSGDGLLFEVINGLLEREDWEDAIRTPLGILPGGSGNALAASIHHYSRSSPVSSEELLLSCGFLLCKGLVSRMDLVSVQLSSGPRLFSFLSLAWGFVADVDIESEKYRHVGAARFTVGTLVRLASLRVYRGRLAYLPAPDQETLRNEVTLHCNNQTLRSRDSVGQNTFHNSCHSNNSLKARRTESTPSRSPHKAPRGPPDSLLPPLDQQLPGDWVLVQEEDFVLMLAMYHSHLAEDLLAAPGAAPDDGVIHLFYVRAGSPARRC
;
A
#
# COMPACT_ATOMS: atom_id res chain seq x y z
N MET A 1 -13.21 12.21 -10.80
CA MET A 1 -13.10 10.83 -11.29
C MET A 1 -12.98 10.88 -12.80
N SER A 2 -11.93 10.30 -13.36
CA SER A 2 -11.86 9.99 -14.80
C SER A 2 -12.44 8.59 -15.04
N GLN A 3 -12.62 8.20 -16.30
CA GLN A 3 -13.13 6.89 -16.67
C GLN A 3 -12.16 6.22 -17.64
N LEU A 4 -11.95 4.91 -17.47
CA LEU A 4 -11.22 4.09 -18.44
C LEU A 4 -12.00 4.04 -19.77
N SER A 5 -11.31 4.28 -20.88
CA SER A 5 -11.87 4.12 -22.21
C SER A 5 -12.30 2.67 -22.44
N ARG A 6 -13.39 2.44 -23.17
CA ARG A 6 -13.82 1.09 -23.58
C ARG A 6 -13.60 0.90 -25.09
N PRO A 7 -13.08 -0.27 -25.54
CA PRO A 7 -12.62 -1.40 -24.72
C PRO A 7 -11.33 -1.07 -23.95
N CYS A 8 -11.16 -1.68 -22.77
CA CYS A 8 -10.01 -1.49 -21.87
C CYS A 8 -9.28 -2.83 -21.71
N ARG A 9 -7.97 -2.86 -21.92
CA ARG A 9 -7.11 -4.02 -21.74
C ARG A 9 -6.52 -4.02 -20.33
N MET A 10 -6.83 -5.02 -19.53
CA MET A 10 -6.34 -5.11 -18.15
C MET A 10 -5.35 -6.25 -17.97
N MET A 11 -4.27 -6.02 -17.23
CA MET A 11 -3.45 -7.10 -16.67
C MET A 11 -3.95 -7.40 -15.25
N LEU A 12 -4.43 -8.62 -15.01
CA LEU A 12 -4.94 -9.05 -13.71
C LEU A 12 -3.93 -9.98 -13.04
N LEU A 13 -3.26 -9.48 -12.00
CA LEU A 13 -2.29 -10.20 -11.18
C LEU A 13 -3.02 -10.91 -10.03
N VAL A 14 -2.86 -12.23 -9.92
CA VAL A 14 -3.42 -13.02 -8.81
C VAL A 14 -2.32 -13.79 -8.09
N ASN A 15 -2.32 -13.71 -6.75
CA ASN A 15 -1.52 -14.62 -5.93
C ASN A 15 -2.42 -15.77 -5.44
N PRO A 16 -2.20 -17.02 -5.91
CA PRO A 16 -3.06 -18.14 -5.56
C PRO A 16 -2.99 -18.51 -4.07
N GLN A 17 -1.91 -18.14 -3.37
CA GLN A 17 -1.71 -18.35 -1.95
C GLN A 17 -2.29 -17.22 -1.08
N SER A 18 -3.01 -16.26 -1.67
CA SER A 18 -3.64 -15.17 -0.92
C SER A 18 -4.77 -15.68 -0.04
N GLY A 19 -4.94 -15.05 1.13
CA GLY A 19 -6.00 -15.42 2.06
C GLY A 19 -5.81 -16.84 2.57
N LYS A 20 -6.83 -17.69 2.38
CA LYS A 20 -6.81 -19.12 2.71
C LYS A 20 -6.34 -20.00 1.55
N GLY A 21 -5.72 -19.42 0.52
CA GLY A 21 -5.35 -20.13 -0.72
C GLY A 21 -6.49 -20.23 -1.73
N GLU A 22 -7.49 -19.35 -1.61
CA GLU A 22 -8.75 -19.42 -2.37
C GLU A 22 -8.86 -18.36 -3.48
N ALA A 23 -7.88 -17.45 -3.60
CA ALA A 23 -7.99 -16.30 -4.51
C ALA A 23 -8.19 -16.70 -5.98
N LEU A 24 -7.52 -17.75 -6.46
CA LEU A 24 -7.72 -18.24 -7.84
C LEU A 24 -9.12 -18.87 -8.02
N THR A 25 -9.63 -19.57 -7.00
CA THR A 25 -10.99 -20.12 -7.00
C THR A 25 -12.03 -19.00 -7.02
N LEU A 26 -11.86 -17.97 -6.18
CA LEU A 26 -12.72 -16.79 -6.14
C LEU A 26 -12.71 -16.04 -7.48
N TYR A 27 -11.55 -15.94 -8.13
CA TYR A 27 -11.43 -15.38 -9.47
C TYR A 27 -12.29 -16.17 -10.48
N ASN A 28 -12.09 -17.49 -10.57
CA ASN A 28 -12.79 -18.35 -11.55
C ASN A 28 -14.31 -18.36 -11.34
N ASN A 29 -14.76 -18.33 -10.07
CA ASN A 29 -16.16 -18.44 -9.73
C ASN A 29 -16.94 -17.13 -9.89
N HIS A 30 -16.30 -15.99 -9.59
CA HIS A 30 -16.96 -14.69 -9.52
C HIS A 30 -16.41 -13.68 -10.52
N ILE A 31 -15.14 -13.32 -10.37
CA ILE A 31 -14.53 -12.18 -11.09
C ILE A 31 -14.42 -12.43 -12.58
N GLN A 32 -13.96 -13.61 -12.99
CA GLN A 32 -13.81 -13.95 -14.41
C GLN A 32 -15.15 -13.83 -15.14
N ARG A 33 -16.21 -14.38 -14.55
CA ARG A 33 -17.58 -14.30 -15.11
C ARG A 33 -18.07 -12.86 -15.17
N MET A 34 -17.90 -12.11 -14.09
CA MET A 34 -18.31 -10.71 -14.03
C MET A 34 -17.62 -9.85 -15.10
N LEU A 35 -16.31 -10.00 -15.27
CA LEU A 35 -15.55 -9.26 -16.28
C LEU A 35 -15.93 -9.66 -17.72
N ASN A 36 -16.17 -10.96 -17.95
CA ASN A 36 -16.62 -11.46 -19.25
C ASN A 36 -18.00 -10.86 -19.63
N GLU A 37 -18.96 -10.91 -18.71
CA GLU A 37 -20.31 -10.33 -18.93
C GLU A 37 -20.25 -8.80 -19.10
N ALA A 38 -19.33 -8.13 -18.40
CA ALA A 38 -19.13 -6.69 -18.54
C ALA A 38 -18.38 -6.30 -19.83
N GLY A 39 -17.92 -7.27 -20.63
CA GLY A 39 -17.12 -7.04 -21.84
C GLY A 39 -15.77 -6.41 -21.54
N VAL A 40 -15.13 -6.79 -20.43
CA VAL A 40 -13.85 -6.25 -19.97
C VAL A 40 -12.74 -7.29 -20.24
N PRO A 41 -12.03 -7.20 -21.39
CA PRO A 41 -10.97 -8.13 -21.72
C PRO A 41 -9.78 -7.94 -20.77
N HIS A 42 -9.25 -9.06 -20.28
CA HIS A 42 -8.12 -9.04 -19.36
C HIS A 42 -7.22 -10.26 -19.57
N THR A 43 -5.95 -10.09 -19.22
CA THR A 43 -4.97 -11.17 -19.18
C THR A 43 -4.66 -11.51 -17.73
N LEU A 44 -4.91 -12.77 -17.36
CA LEU A 44 -4.59 -13.28 -16.04
C LEU A 44 -3.10 -13.61 -15.94
N VAL A 45 -2.45 -13.11 -14.90
CA VAL A 45 -1.06 -13.41 -14.54
C VAL A 45 -1.03 -13.98 -13.13
N ILE A 46 -0.56 -15.21 -12.98
CA ILE A 46 -0.45 -15.89 -11.70
C ILE A 46 0.95 -15.63 -11.14
N THR A 47 1.04 -15.03 -9.95
CA THR A 47 2.33 -14.80 -9.29
C THR A 47 2.79 -16.05 -8.55
N GLU A 48 4.11 -16.22 -8.42
CA GLU A 48 4.72 -17.50 -8.07
C GLU A 48 5.68 -17.45 -6.88
N HIS A 49 6.10 -16.24 -6.49
CA HIS A 49 6.94 -16.02 -5.31
C HIS A 49 6.79 -14.58 -4.78
N GLN A 50 7.40 -14.33 -3.62
CA GLN A 50 7.48 -12.96 -3.08
C GLN A 50 8.24 -12.08 -4.06
N ASN A 51 7.79 -10.84 -4.25
CA ASN A 51 8.32 -9.87 -5.21
C ASN A 51 8.15 -10.26 -6.70
N HIS A 52 7.48 -11.37 -7.05
CA HIS A 52 7.24 -11.69 -8.46
C HIS A 52 6.43 -10.57 -9.14
N ALA A 53 5.40 -10.02 -8.47
CA ALA A 53 4.63 -8.92 -9.04
C ALA A 53 5.47 -7.65 -9.22
N ARG A 54 6.36 -7.35 -8.26
CA ARG A 54 7.30 -6.22 -8.33
C ARG A 54 8.21 -6.34 -9.55
N GLU A 55 8.82 -7.51 -9.75
CA GLU A 55 9.71 -7.80 -10.86
C GLU A 55 8.97 -7.71 -12.21
N LEU A 56 7.79 -8.34 -12.29
CA LEU A 56 6.94 -8.30 -13.48
C LEU A 56 6.62 -6.88 -13.92
N VAL A 57 6.09 -6.03 -13.04
CA VAL A 57 5.68 -4.67 -13.43
C VAL A 57 6.87 -3.74 -13.68
N ARG A 58 8.01 -4.01 -13.04
CA ARG A 58 9.26 -3.28 -13.30
C ARG A 58 9.76 -3.52 -14.72
N GLU A 59 9.52 -4.70 -15.28
CA GLU A 59 10.05 -5.11 -16.59
C GLU A 59 8.99 -5.09 -17.71
N ALA A 60 7.70 -5.03 -17.36
CA ALA A 60 6.60 -5.05 -18.32
C ALA A 60 6.58 -3.85 -19.27
N ASP A 61 6.11 -4.09 -20.50
CA ASP A 61 5.66 -3.03 -21.40
C ASP A 61 4.25 -2.57 -21.01
N LEU A 62 4.17 -1.50 -20.22
CA LEU A 62 2.91 -0.97 -19.70
C LEU A 62 2.03 -0.34 -20.79
N SER A 63 2.55 -0.05 -21.99
CA SER A 63 1.76 0.52 -23.09
C SER A 63 0.69 -0.45 -23.64
N GLN A 64 0.81 -1.73 -23.29
CA GLN A 64 -0.13 -2.78 -23.65
C GLN A 64 -1.38 -2.79 -22.77
N TRP A 65 -1.33 -2.10 -21.62
CA TRP A 65 -2.35 -2.19 -20.58
C TRP A 65 -2.91 -0.81 -20.25
N ASP A 66 -4.24 -0.73 -20.19
CA ASP A 66 -4.96 0.47 -19.78
C ASP A 66 -5.14 0.52 -18.25
N ALA A 67 -5.02 -0.62 -17.57
CA ALA A 67 -5.02 -0.74 -16.11
C ALA A 67 -4.34 -2.03 -15.62
N LEU A 68 -3.84 -2.00 -14.38
CA LEU A 68 -3.37 -3.18 -13.64
C LEU A 68 -4.36 -3.50 -12.52
N VAL A 69 -4.82 -4.75 -12.44
CA VAL A 69 -5.77 -5.21 -11.42
C VAL A 69 -5.08 -6.24 -10.54
N ILE A 70 -5.12 -6.02 -9.22
CA ILE A 70 -4.43 -6.84 -8.23
C ILE A 70 -5.49 -7.61 -7.43
N MET A 71 -5.52 -8.93 -7.58
CA MET A 71 -6.37 -9.82 -6.79
C MET A 71 -5.55 -10.56 -5.73
N SER A 72 -5.49 -9.98 -4.53
CA SER A 72 -4.76 -10.49 -3.37
C SER A 72 -5.18 -9.72 -2.11
N GLY A 73 -4.33 -9.67 -1.09
CA GLY A 73 -4.40 -8.63 -0.05
C GLY A 73 -3.52 -7.43 -0.37
N ASP A 74 -3.41 -6.50 0.58
CA ASP A 74 -2.67 -5.24 0.42
C ASP A 74 -1.19 -5.44 0.03
N GLY A 75 -0.56 -6.56 0.43
CA GLY A 75 0.85 -6.84 0.18
C GLY A 75 1.23 -7.00 -1.30
N LEU A 76 0.35 -7.52 -2.16
CA LEU A 76 0.67 -7.67 -3.59
C LEU A 76 0.61 -6.31 -4.31
N LEU A 77 -0.31 -5.43 -3.90
CA LEU A 77 -0.36 -4.07 -4.42
C LEU A 77 0.88 -3.28 -3.99
N PHE A 78 1.39 -3.51 -2.78
CA PHE A 78 2.66 -2.92 -2.34
C PHE A 78 3.82 -3.32 -3.27
N GLU A 79 3.91 -4.59 -3.66
CA GLU A 79 4.91 -5.07 -4.62
C GLU A 79 4.77 -4.36 -5.97
N VAL A 80 3.54 -4.24 -6.49
CA VAL A 80 3.26 -3.56 -7.76
C VAL A 80 3.68 -2.08 -7.70
N ILE A 81 3.24 -1.32 -6.70
CA ILE A 81 3.55 0.11 -6.58
C ILE A 81 5.07 0.34 -6.51
N ASN A 82 5.78 -0.43 -5.67
CA ASN A 82 7.22 -0.28 -5.56
C ASN A 82 7.94 -0.73 -6.84
N GLY A 83 7.43 -1.74 -7.56
CA GLY A 83 7.97 -2.15 -8.86
C GLY A 83 7.82 -1.09 -9.94
N LEU A 84 6.67 -0.40 -9.98
CA LEU A 84 6.44 0.74 -10.88
C LEU A 84 7.39 1.90 -10.59
N LEU A 85 7.62 2.20 -9.30
CA LEU A 85 8.50 3.29 -8.87
C LEU A 85 10.01 2.97 -9.01
N GLU A 86 10.35 1.71 -9.21
CA GLU A 86 11.72 1.28 -9.55
C GLU A 86 12.08 1.47 -11.03
N ARG A 87 11.10 1.76 -11.89
CA ARG A 87 11.32 1.92 -13.33
C ARG A 87 12.02 3.23 -13.67
N GLU A 88 12.58 3.31 -14.89
CA GLU A 88 13.19 4.55 -15.40
C GLU A 88 12.11 5.57 -15.79
N ASP A 89 11.03 5.08 -16.40
CA ASP A 89 9.81 5.80 -16.77
C ASP A 89 8.78 5.84 -15.62
N TRP A 90 9.23 5.83 -14.35
CA TRP A 90 8.34 5.72 -13.20
C TRP A 90 7.24 6.79 -13.16
N GLU A 91 7.53 8.00 -13.65
CA GLU A 91 6.58 9.13 -13.69
C GLU A 91 5.33 8.81 -14.52
N ASP A 92 5.50 8.10 -15.62
CA ASP A 92 4.41 7.65 -16.48
C ASP A 92 3.85 6.30 -15.97
N ALA A 93 4.72 5.39 -15.51
CA ALA A 93 4.32 4.07 -15.02
C ALA A 93 3.41 4.13 -13.78
N ILE A 94 3.68 5.02 -12.83
CA ILE A 94 2.86 5.15 -11.61
C ILE A 94 1.48 5.77 -11.90
N ARG A 95 1.30 6.39 -13.08
CA ARG A 95 0.01 6.93 -13.54
C ARG A 95 -0.89 5.85 -14.15
N THR A 96 -0.37 4.64 -14.41
CA THR A 96 -1.20 3.52 -14.83
C THR A 96 -2.27 3.21 -13.77
N PRO A 97 -3.56 3.23 -14.12
CA PRO A 97 -4.64 2.96 -13.18
C PRO A 97 -4.48 1.60 -12.50
N LEU A 98 -4.62 1.60 -11.16
CA LEU A 98 -4.54 0.39 -10.34
C LEU A 98 -5.92 0.05 -9.77
N GLY A 99 -6.35 -1.21 -9.92
CA GLY A 99 -7.54 -1.77 -9.29
C GLY A 99 -7.17 -2.82 -8.25
N ILE A 100 -7.92 -2.91 -7.17
CA ILE A 100 -7.74 -3.95 -6.15
C ILE A 100 -9.02 -4.80 -6.01
N LEU A 101 -8.84 -6.11 -5.97
CA LEU A 101 -9.87 -7.10 -5.69
C LEU A 101 -9.47 -7.90 -4.45
N PRO A 102 -10.26 -7.88 -3.37
CA PRO A 102 -9.88 -8.53 -2.12
C PRO A 102 -9.91 -10.06 -2.28
N GLY A 103 -8.74 -10.68 -2.19
CA GLY A 103 -8.57 -12.13 -2.10
C GLY A 103 -7.60 -12.53 -0.98
N GLY A 104 -7.19 -11.57 -0.16
CA GLY A 104 -6.23 -11.73 0.92
C GLY A 104 -6.86 -11.85 2.30
N SER A 105 -6.00 -11.98 3.32
CA SER A 105 -6.42 -11.84 4.73
C SER A 105 -6.47 -10.38 5.19
N GLY A 106 -5.68 -9.51 4.57
CA GLY A 106 -5.69 -8.05 4.79
C GLY A 106 -6.16 -7.37 3.51
N ASN A 107 -7.33 -6.75 3.59
CA ASN A 107 -8.06 -6.14 2.46
C ASN A 107 -8.43 -4.69 2.77
N ALA A 108 -7.57 -3.99 3.52
CA ALA A 108 -7.91 -2.71 4.13
C ALA A 108 -8.11 -1.60 3.08
N LEU A 109 -7.31 -1.61 2.00
CA LEU A 109 -7.55 -0.67 0.91
C LEU A 109 -8.86 -0.97 0.17
N ALA A 110 -9.17 -2.24 -0.10
CA ALA A 110 -10.43 -2.61 -0.76
C ALA A 110 -11.64 -2.16 0.07
N ALA A 111 -11.59 -2.36 1.39
CA ALA A 111 -12.62 -1.88 2.32
C ALA A 111 -12.71 -0.34 2.32
N SER A 112 -11.57 0.36 2.28
CA SER A 112 -11.54 1.82 2.18
C SER A 112 -12.17 2.33 0.87
N ILE A 113 -11.82 1.75 -0.28
CA ILE A 113 -12.40 2.10 -1.58
C ILE A 113 -13.91 1.86 -1.59
N HIS A 114 -14.36 0.72 -1.05
CA HIS A 114 -15.78 0.42 -0.91
C HIS A 114 -16.47 1.45 -0.03
N HIS A 115 -15.89 1.83 1.10
CA HIS A 115 -16.41 2.86 1.99
C HIS A 115 -16.54 4.22 1.28
N TYR A 116 -15.53 4.62 0.50
CA TYR A 116 -15.56 5.87 -0.28
C TYR A 116 -16.64 5.87 -1.37
N SER A 117 -17.07 4.70 -1.85
CA SER A 117 -18.20 4.58 -2.76
C SER A 117 -19.56 4.91 -2.11
N ARG A 118 -19.59 5.10 -0.77
CA ARG A 118 -20.81 5.34 0.04
C ARG A 118 -21.86 4.23 -0.06
N SER A 119 -21.42 3.03 -0.41
CA SER A 119 -22.24 1.82 -0.41
C SER A 119 -22.38 1.28 1.01
N SER A 120 -23.41 0.46 1.26
CA SER A 120 -23.58 -0.21 2.55
C SER A 120 -22.34 -1.06 2.88
N PRO A 121 -21.89 -1.11 4.16
CA PRO A 121 -20.77 -1.96 4.55
C PRO A 121 -21.03 -3.42 4.17
N VAL A 122 -20.04 -4.05 3.55
CA VAL A 122 -20.05 -5.47 3.17
C VAL A 122 -18.71 -6.09 3.56
N SER A 123 -18.66 -7.42 3.64
CA SER A 123 -17.44 -8.15 4.01
C SER A 123 -17.28 -9.43 3.18
N SER A 124 -16.07 -9.99 3.20
CA SER A 124 -15.69 -11.24 2.57
C SER A 124 -16.03 -11.24 1.07
N GLU A 125 -16.78 -12.25 0.62
CA GLU A 125 -17.14 -12.41 -0.79
C GLU A 125 -18.01 -11.26 -1.31
N GLU A 126 -18.87 -10.66 -0.48
CA GLU A 126 -19.68 -9.50 -0.88
C GLU A 126 -18.80 -8.27 -1.17
N LEU A 127 -17.71 -8.09 -0.41
CA LEU A 127 -16.74 -7.04 -0.68
C LEU A 127 -16.01 -7.30 -2.01
N LEU A 128 -15.62 -8.56 -2.28
CA LEU A 128 -15.05 -8.95 -3.57
C LEU A 128 -15.99 -8.61 -4.73
N LEU A 129 -17.27 -8.98 -4.62
CA LEU A 129 -18.27 -8.69 -5.64
C LEU A 129 -18.47 -7.19 -5.82
N SER A 130 -18.55 -6.43 -4.73
CA SER A 130 -18.66 -4.97 -4.78
C SER A 130 -17.48 -4.32 -5.50
N CYS A 131 -16.24 -4.70 -5.13
CA CYS A 131 -15.03 -4.22 -5.80
C CYS A 131 -15.00 -4.64 -7.28
N GLY A 132 -15.47 -5.84 -7.62
CA GLY A 132 -15.64 -6.30 -9.00
C GLY A 132 -16.61 -5.40 -9.79
N PHE A 133 -17.74 -5.01 -9.19
CA PHE A 133 -18.68 -4.07 -9.82
C PHE A 133 -18.06 -2.69 -10.01
N LEU A 134 -17.31 -2.18 -9.02
CA LEU A 134 -16.59 -0.91 -9.14
C LEU A 134 -15.55 -0.96 -10.27
N LEU A 135 -14.82 -2.07 -10.37
CA LEU A 135 -13.86 -2.31 -11.46
C LEU A 135 -14.56 -2.30 -12.83
N CYS A 136 -15.72 -2.95 -12.94
CA CYS A 136 -16.52 -2.94 -14.17
C CYS A 136 -16.99 -1.54 -14.54
N LYS A 137 -17.32 -0.67 -13.57
CA LYS A 137 -17.67 0.74 -13.85
C LYS A 137 -16.49 1.52 -14.44
N GLY A 138 -15.25 1.13 -14.12
CA GLY A 138 -14.04 1.70 -14.70
C GLY A 138 -13.78 3.15 -14.31
N LEU A 139 -14.26 3.57 -13.14
CA LEU A 139 -14.02 4.91 -12.61
C LEU A 139 -12.66 4.95 -11.90
N VAL A 140 -11.87 5.99 -12.18
CA VAL A 140 -10.52 6.18 -11.66
C VAL A 140 -10.50 7.45 -10.80
N SER A 141 -9.91 7.34 -9.62
CA SER A 141 -9.66 8.44 -8.69
C SER A 141 -8.17 8.52 -8.40
N ARG A 142 -7.71 9.71 -7.97
CA ARG A 142 -6.35 9.87 -7.45
C ARG A 142 -6.27 9.25 -6.07
N MET A 143 -5.05 8.87 -5.69
CA MET A 143 -4.74 8.29 -4.40
C MET A 143 -3.36 8.77 -3.99
N ASP A 144 -3.21 9.21 -2.76
CA ASP A 144 -1.93 9.64 -2.21
C ASP A 144 -1.00 8.44 -1.99
N LEU A 145 0.29 8.74 -1.99
CA LEU A 145 1.34 7.78 -1.74
C LEU A 145 2.37 8.39 -0.79
N VAL A 146 2.82 7.59 0.16
CA VAL A 146 3.78 8.02 1.18
C VAL A 146 5.14 7.44 0.90
N SER A 147 6.13 8.31 0.75
CA SER A 147 7.54 7.94 0.74
C SER A 147 8.04 7.69 2.16
N VAL A 148 8.72 6.57 2.36
CA VAL A 148 9.31 6.15 3.64
C VAL A 148 10.81 6.00 3.44
N GLN A 149 11.58 6.83 4.15
CA GLN A 149 13.03 6.75 4.19
C GLN A 149 13.49 6.02 5.45
N LEU A 150 14.33 5.01 5.29
CA LEU A 150 14.89 4.25 6.40
C LEU A 150 16.35 4.64 6.63
N SER A 151 16.78 4.64 7.89
CA SER A 151 18.17 4.96 8.25
C SER A 151 19.18 3.98 7.65
N SER A 152 18.75 2.77 7.27
CA SER A 152 19.57 1.78 6.57
C SER A 152 19.84 2.12 5.10
N GLY A 153 19.24 3.20 4.57
CA GLY A 153 19.38 3.65 3.19
C GLY A 153 18.25 3.29 2.20
N PRO A 154 17.42 2.24 2.37
CA PRO A 154 16.35 1.97 1.42
C PRO A 154 15.21 2.99 1.57
N ARG A 155 14.72 3.45 0.42
CA ARG A 155 13.49 4.23 0.27
C ARG A 155 12.39 3.30 -0.23
N LEU A 156 11.22 3.39 0.39
CA LEU A 156 10.04 2.59 0.06
C LEU A 156 8.82 3.48 -0.12
N PHE A 157 7.82 2.97 -0.82
CA PHE A 157 6.54 3.66 -0.96
C PHE A 157 5.43 2.83 -0.32
N SER A 158 4.61 3.49 0.50
CA SER A 158 3.45 2.92 1.17
C SER A 158 2.18 3.67 0.74
N PHE A 159 1.08 2.95 0.60
CA PHE A 159 -0.22 3.50 0.21
C PHE A 159 -1.29 3.36 1.30
N LEU A 160 -1.08 2.51 2.31
CA LEU A 160 -2.11 2.20 3.30
C LEU A 160 -1.76 2.72 4.69
N SER A 161 -0.66 2.23 5.26
CA SER A 161 -0.27 2.55 6.62
C SER A 161 1.21 2.30 6.87
N LEU A 162 1.70 2.87 7.97
CA LEU A 162 2.96 2.53 8.62
C LEU A 162 2.69 2.32 10.11
N ALA A 163 3.01 1.13 10.61
CA ALA A 163 2.76 0.74 11.99
C ALA A 163 4.06 0.43 12.74
N TRP A 164 4.10 0.83 14.01
CA TRP A 164 5.19 0.50 14.94
C TRP A 164 4.62 0.20 16.34
N GLY A 165 5.26 -0.75 17.04
CA GLY A 165 4.80 -1.24 18.34
C GLY A 165 3.66 -2.26 18.21
N PHE A 166 2.61 -2.11 19.01
CA PHE A 166 1.54 -3.10 19.17
C PHE A 166 0.97 -3.64 17.86
N VAL A 167 0.57 -2.77 16.92
CA VAL A 167 -0.04 -3.17 15.65
C VAL A 167 0.94 -3.99 14.81
N ALA A 168 2.21 -3.56 14.74
CA ALA A 168 3.24 -4.28 14.01
C ALA A 168 3.54 -5.65 14.65
N ASP A 169 3.55 -5.76 15.98
CA ASP A 169 3.70 -7.03 16.67
C ASP A 169 2.53 -7.99 16.37
N VAL A 170 1.29 -7.49 16.33
CA VAL A 170 0.12 -8.29 15.92
C VAL A 170 0.30 -8.81 14.49
N ASP A 171 0.71 -7.96 13.55
CA ASP A 171 0.95 -8.35 12.16
C ASP A 171 2.01 -9.45 12.04
N ILE A 172 3.17 -9.26 12.69
CA ILE A 172 4.30 -10.18 12.64
C ILE A 172 3.97 -11.50 13.32
N GLU A 173 3.41 -11.47 14.54
CA GLU A 173 3.19 -12.66 15.35
C GLU A 173 1.99 -13.49 14.87
N SER A 174 0.98 -12.87 14.25
CA SER A 174 -0.18 -13.59 13.72
C SER A 174 0.09 -14.28 12.38
N GLU A 175 1.22 -14.01 11.73
CA GLU A 175 1.56 -14.56 10.41
C GLU A 175 1.61 -16.09 10.38
N LYS A 176 2.07 -16.72 11.46
CA LYS A 176 2.04 -18.19 11.60
C LYS A 176 0.63 -18.80 11.55
N TYR A 177 -0.41 -17.97 11.68
CA TYR A 177 -1.81 -18.34 11.60
C TYR A 177 -2.48 -17.84 10.30
N ARG A 178 -1.72 -17.55 9.24
CA ARG A 178 -2.26 -17.06 7.96
C ARG A 178 -3.39 -17.93 7.40
N HIS A 179 -3.32 -19.25 7.60
CA HIS A 179 -4.36 -20.21 7.18
C HIS A 179 -5.74 -19.97 7.82
N VAL A 180 -5.81 -19.23 8.93
CA VAL A 180 -7.08 -18.86 9.60
C VAL A 180 -7.75 -17.65 8.92
N GLY A 181 -7.04 -16.94 8.04
CA GLY A 181 -7.53 -15.73 7.37
C GLY A 181 -7.53 -14.50 8.29
N ALA A 182 -8.45 -13.56 8.05
CA ALA A 182 -8.48 -12.26 8.75
C ALA A 182 -8.62 -12.37 10.28
N ALA A 183 -9.29 -13.42 10.79
CA ALA A 183 -9.45 -13.64 12.23
C ALA A 183 -8.12 -13.75 13.01
N ARG A 184 -7.00 -14.03 12.33
CA ARG A 184 -5.66 -14.03 12.93
C ARG A 184 -5.32 -12.69 13.59
N PHE A 185 -5.81 -11.58 13.05
CA PHE A 185 -5.54 -10.25 13.59
C PHE A 185 -6.29 -10.01 14.90
N THR A 186 -7.57 -10.42 14.97
CA THR A 186 -8.37 -10.34 16.20
C THR A 186 -7.75 -11.19 17.31
N VAL A 187 -7.38 -12.43 17.01
CA VAL A 187 -6.74 -13.33 17.98
C VAL A 187 -5.37 -12.79 18.40
N GLY A 188 -4.54 -12.34 17.45
CA GLY A 188 -3.25 -11.73 17.74
C GLY A 188 -3.38 -10.49 18.64
N THR A 189 -4.38 -9.65 18.38
CA THR A 189 -4.71 -8.48 19.20
C THR A 189 -5.05 -8.88 20.62
N LEU A 190 -5.95 -9.86 20.82
CA LEU A 190 -6.31 -10.33 22.17
C LEU A 190 -5.10 -10.89 22.94
N VAL A 191 -4.26 -11.68 22.27
CA VAL A 191 -3.02 -12.22 22.86
C VAL A 191 -2.06 -11.09 23.25
N ARG A 192 -1.91 -10.05 22.42
CA ARG A 192 -1.08 -8.87 22.72
C ARG A 192 -1.66 -7.95 23.78
N LEU A 193 -2.98 -7.82 23.87
CA LEU A 193 -3.62 -7.10 24.97
C LEU A 193 -3.38 -7.79 26.31
N ALA A 194 -3.43 -9.12 26.36
CA ALA A 194 -3.15 -9.89 27.57
C ALA A 194 -1.67 -9.82 28.01
N SER A 195 -0.77 -9.38 27.13
CA SER A 195 0.67 -9.31 27.37
C SER A 195 1.25 -8.02 26.75
N LEU A 196 0.67 -6.89 27.15
CA LEU A 196 0.96 -5.58 26.57
C LEU A 196 2.44 -5.22 26.76
N ARG A 197 3.06 -4.74 25.68
CA ARG A 197 4.44 -4.26 25.67
C ARG A 197 4.45 -2.73 25.54
N VAL A 198 5.52 -2.15 26.07
CA VAL A 198 5.86 -0.75 25.86
C VAL A 198 7.14 -0.70 25.04
N TYR A 199 7.18 0.21 24.09
CA TYR A 199 8.25 0.38 23.13
C TYR A 199 8.79 1.80 23.30
N ARG A 200 10.11 1.89 23.43
CA ARG A 200 10.79 3.18 23.53
C ARG A 200 11.11 3.72 22.14
N GLY A 201 10.71 4.94 21.84
CA GLY A 201 10.89 5.59 20.54
C GLY A 201 10.76 7.11 20.64
N ARG A 202 11.07 7.81 19.55
CA ARG A 202 10.84 9.25 19.43
C ARG A 202 9.96 9.51 18.24
N LEU A 203 8.93 10.33 18.43
CA LEU A 203 7.98 10.70 17.39
C LEU A 203 8.01 12.20 17.19
N ALA A 204 8.17 12.60 15.95
CA ALA A 204 7.96 13.98 15.52
C ALA A 204 7.13 13.97 14.24
N TYR A 205 6.33 15.03 14.06
CA TYR A 205 5.48 15.18 12.89
C TYR A 205 5.33 16.64 12.52
N LEU A 206 5.09 16.90 11.24
CA LEU A 206 4.69 18.21 10.73
C LEU A 206 3.15 18.24 10.69
N PRO A 207 2.48 19.10 11.48
CA PRO A 207 1.03 19.24 11.41
C PRO A 207 0.59 19.70 10.02
N ALA A 208 -0.51 19.14 9.51
CA ALA A 208 -1.12 19.66 8.30
C ALA A 208 -1.60 21.11 8.53
N PRO A 209 -1.43 22.02 7.56
CA PRO A 209 -2.02 23.36 7.65
C PRO A 209 -3.55 23.26 7.71
N ASP A 210 -4.22 24.27 8.27
CA ASP A 210 -5.69 24.29 8.34
C ASP A 210 -6.31 24.06 6.94
N GLN A 211 -7.42 23.32 6.89
CA GLN A 211 -8.03 22.79 5.64
C GLN A 211 -8.33 23.84 4.55
N GLU A 212 -8.46 25.13 4.88
CA GLU A 212 -8.67 26.21 3.91
C GLU A 212 -7.41 26.52 3.07
N THR A 213 -6.21 26.28 3.62
CA THR A 213 -4.93 26.60 2.98
C THR A 213 -4.50 25.52 1.96
N LEU A 214 -4.76 24.24 2.23
CA LEU A 214 -4.34 23.09 1.39
C LEU A 214 -4.96 23.08 -0.03
N ARG A 215 -6.20 23.56 -0.19
CA ARG A 215 -6.88 23.55 -1.51
C ARG A 215 -6.23 24.48 -2.53
N ASN A 216 -5.54 25.52 -2.07
CA ASN A 216 -4.97 26.55 -2.95
C ASN A 216 -3.60 26.13 -3.53
N GLU A 217 -2.82 25.32 -2.82
CA GLU A 217 -1.47 24.93 -3.26
C GLU A 217 -1.46 23.78 -4.28
N VAL A 218 -2.36 22.79 -4.14
CA VAL A 218 -2.44 21.61 -5.02
C VAL A 218 -2.76 22.00 -6.48
N THR A 219 -3.46 23.12 -6.69
CA THR A 219 -3.89 23.56 -8.03
C THR A 219 -2.72 24.09 -8.88
N LEU A 220 -1.61 24.53 -8.27
CA LEU A 220 -0.51 25.19 -8.97
C LEU A 220 0.52 24.21 -9.58
N HIS A 221 0.65 22.99 -9.05
CA HIS A 221 1.77 22.09 -9.40
C HIS A 221 1.51 21.15 -10.60
N CYS A 222 0.26 20.93 -11.02
CA CYS A 222 -0.08 19.97 -12.07
C CYS A 222 0.30 20.36 -13.51
N ASN A 223 0.72 21.60 -13.78
CA ASN A 223 0.80 22.11 -15.16
C ASN A 223 2.12 21.84 -15.91
N ASN A 224 3.18 21.32 -15.28
CA ASN A 224 4.53 21.58 -15.82
C ASN A 224 5.34 20.43 -16.44
N GLN A 225 4.90 19.16 -16.50
CA GLN A 225 5.84 18.10 -16.96
C GLN A 225 5.23 17.01 -17.85
N THR A 226 5.67 16.99 -19.12
CA THR A 226 5.38 16.00 -20.18
C THR A 226 6.66 15.43 -20.82
N LEU A 227 6.83 14.10 -20.70
CA LEU A 227 7.43 13.05 -21.57
C LEU A 227 8.73 13.24 -22.39
N ARG A 228 9.60 12.19 -22.36
CA ARG A 228 10.13 11.45 -23.54
C ARG A 228 10.93 10.17 -23.17
N SER A 229 10.68 9.08 -23.90
CA SER A 229 11.07 7.67 -23.67
C SER A 229 12.28 7.17 -24.47
N ARG A 230 12.87 6.01 -24.08
CA ARG A 230 13.26 4.88 -24.98
C ARG A 230 13.96 3.66 -24.30
N ASP A 231 13.33 2.49 -24.47
CA ASP A 231 13.75 1.12 -24.86
C ASP A 231 15.04 0.42 -24.34
N SER A 232 14.89 -0.77 -23.70
CA SER A 232 15.18 -2.13 -24.26
C SER A 232 15.77 -3.23 -23.30
N VAL A 233 14.91 -4.23 -23.01
CA VAL A 233 14.96 -5.70 -22.79
C VAL A 233 16.27 -6.50 -22.54
N GLY A 234 16.21 -7.45 -21.57
CA GLY A 234 17.02 -8.70 -21.54
C GLY A 234 16.71 -9.67 -20.37
N GLN A 235 16.27 -10.91 -20.69
CA GLN A 235 15.75 -12.00 -19.82
C GLN A 235 16.82 -12.80 -19.02
N ASN A 236 16.44 -13.43 -17.89
CA ASN A 236 16.71 -14.86 -17.58
C ASN A 236 16.07 -15.37 -16.26
N THR A 237 15.47 -16.56 -16.35
CA THR A 237 14.74 -17.36 -15.34
C THR A 237 15.61 -18.11 -14.33
N PHE A 238 15.24 -18.12 -13.04
CA PHE A 238 15.49 -19.24 -12.09
C PHE A 238 14.44 -19.31 -10.96
N HIS A 239 14.00 -20.54 -10.67
CA HIS A 239 13.09 -21.03 -9.63
C HIS A 239 13.38 -20.51 -8.19
N ASN A 240 12.34 -20.15 -7.40
CA ASN A 240 12.03 -20.71 -6.04
C ASN A 240 11.04 -19.90 -5.14
N SER A 241 10.11 -20.65 -4.52
CA SER A 241 9.46 -20.52 -3.19
C SER A 241 8.97 -19.15 -2.64
N CYS A 242 7.63 -19.00 -2.57
CA CYS A 242 6.85 -17.89 -2.00
C CYS A 242 7.00 -17.64 -0.49
N HIS A 243 7.31 -16.39 -0.09
CA HIS A 243 7.12 -15.91 1.29
C HIS A 243 6.69 -14.42 1.34
N SER A 244 5.43 -14.07 1.09
CA SER A 244 5.01 -12.65 1.09
C SER A 244 4.74 -12.09 2.49
N ASN A 245 5.70 -11.36 3.06
CA ASN A 245 5.44 -10.26 4.02
C ASN A 245 6.57 -9.22 3.96
N ASN A 246 6.22 -7.95 3.78
CA ASN A 246 7.16 -6.82 3.73
C ASN A 246 7.51 -6.26 5.13
N SER A 247 7.51 -7.13 6.15
CA SER A 247 8.07 -6.76 7.45
C SER A 247 9.59 -6.65 7.31
N LEU A 248 10.10 -5.42 7.31
CA LEU A 248 11.54 -5.19 7.32
C LEU A 248 12.11 -5.67 8.66
N LYS A 249 12.60 -6.90 8.69
CA LYS A 249 13.51 -7.34 9.76
C LYS A 249 14.87 -6.71 9.48
N ALA A 250 15.22 -5.67 10.23
CA ALA A 250 16.57 -5.11 10.21
C ALA A 250 17.56 -6.18 10.71
N ARG A 251 18.15 -6.97 9.79
CA ARG A 251 19.28 -7.83 10.09
C ARG A 251 20.53 -6.96 10.06
N ARG A 252 21.23 -6.82 11.19
CA ARG A 252 22.59 -6.28 11.24
C ARG A 252 23.51 -7.26 10.52
N THR A 253 23.81 -7.00 9.26
CA THR A 253 24.97 -7.56 8.57
C THR A 253 25.99 -6.45 8.43
N GLU A 254 27.11 -6.58 9.14
CA GLU A 254 28.32 -5.78 8.93
C GLU A 254 28.89 -6.14 7.55
N SER A 255 28.58 -5.34 6.53
CA SER A 255 29.33 -5.36 5.27
C SER A 255 29.65 -3.94 4.86
N THR A 256 30.95 -3.65 4.84
CA THR A 256 31.58 -2.41 4.41
C THR A 256 31.04 -1.96 3.04
N PRO A 257 30.57 -0.71 2.87
CA PRO A 257 30.02 -0.29 1.59
C PRO A 257 31.16 0.08 0.63
N SER A 258 31.33 -0.70 -0.44
CA SER A 258 32.03 -0.25 -1.64
C SER A 258 31.19 0.82 -2.32
N ARG A 259 31.74 2.03 -2.44
CA ARG A 259 31.12 3.18 -3.11
C ARG A 259 31.02 2.92 -4.61
N SER A 260 29.89 2.39 -5.07
CA SER A 260 29.43 2.61 -6.44
C SER A 260 28.80 4.01 -6.54
N PRO A 261 28.85 4.68 -7.70
CA PRO A 261 28.28 6.01 -7.85
C PRO A 261 26.77 5.95 -7.63
N HIS A 262 26.28 6.61 -6.58
CA HIS A 262 24.88 6.65 -6.20
C HIS A 262 24.03 7.16 -7.37
N LYS A 263 23.30 6.28 -8.05
CA LYS A 263 22.15 6.68 -8.86
C LYS A 263 21.19 7.44 -7.94
N ALA A 264 20.68 8.58 -8.40
CA ALA A 264 19.70 9.35 -7.65
C ALA A 264 18.53 8.43 -7.23
N PRO A 265 17.99 8.59 -6.01
CA PRO A 265 16.85 7.78 -5.55
C PRO A 265 15.67 7.99 -6.51
N ARG A 266 15.07 6.89 -6.96
CA ARG A 266 13.92 6.91 -7.88
C ARG A 266 12.65 7.38 -7.14
N GLY A 267 11.67 7.86 -7.91
CA GLY A 267 10.41 8.44 -7.40
C GLY A 267 10.48 9.95 -7.15
N PRO A 268 9.36 10.58 -6.74
CA PRO A 268 9.27 12.03 -6.56
C PRO A 268 10.20 12.50 -5.43
N PRO A 269 10.64 13.77 -5.38
CA PRO A 269 11.46 14.26 -4.26
C PRO A 269 10.64 14.41 -2.97
N ASP A 270 11.25 14.11 -1.82
CA ASP A 270 10.65 14.33 -0.50
C ASP A 270 10.95 15.75 -0.01
N SER A 271 10.19 16.75 -0.46
CA SER A 271 10.46 18.17 -0.20
C SER A 271 10.31 18.60 1.26
N LEU A 272 9.50 17.87 2.04
CA LEU A 272 9.21 18.18 3.44
C LEU A 272 10.15 17.47 4.42
N LEU A 273 10.94 16.50 3.96
CA LEU A 273 11.78 15.68 4.82
C LEU A 273 13.23 16.16 4.79
N PRO A 274 13.81 16.61 5.92
CA PRO A 274 15.26 16.74 6.01
C PRO A 274 15.92 15.34 5.97
N PRO A 275 17.20 15.23 5.59
CA PRO A 275 17.99 14.02 5.78
C PRO A 275 17.92 13.50 7.23
N LEU A 276 17.86 12.18 7.40
CA LEU A 276 17.67 11.54 8.72
C LEU A 276 18.78 11.83 9.75
N ASP A 277 19.95 12.28 9.30
CA ASP A 277 21.09 12.68 10.14
C ASP A 277 21.06 14.16 10.55
N GLN A 278 20.11 14.94 10.03
CA GLN A 278 19.94 16.35 10.35
C GLN A 278 18.89 16.57 11.42
N GLN A 279 19.00 17.71 12.11
CA GLN A 279 17.99 18.13 13.08
C GLN A 279 16.69 18.49 12.36
N LEU A 280 15.56 18.13 12.97
CA LEU A 280 14.25 18.50 12.44
C LEU A 280 14.05 20.02 12.45
N PRO A 281 13.41 20.57 11.40
CA PRO A 281 12.98 21.96 11.36
C PRO A 281 12.13 22.35 12.58
N GLY A 282 12.14 23.65 12.94
CA GLY A 282 11.50 24.14 14.17
C GLY A 282 9.97 24.18 14.15
N ASP A 283 9.37 24.03 12.98
CA ASP A 283 7.92 23.91 12.75
C ASP A 283 7.38 22.48 12.95
N TRP A 284 8.26 21.50 13.18
CA TRP A 284 7.87 20.14 13.54
C TRP A 284 7.53 20.04 15.03
N VAL A 285 6.49 19.27 15.33
CA VAL A 285 6.07 18.96 16.70
C VAL A 285 6.80 17.71 17.16
N LEU A 286 7.59 17.84 18.23
CA LEU A 286 8.24 16.72 18.92
C LEU A 286 7.38 16.25 20.10
N VAL A 287 6.96 14.98 20.07
CA VAL A 287 6.29 14.33 21.20
C VAL A 287 7.31 14.11 22.31
N GLN A 288 7.00 14.61 23.51
CA GLN A 288 7.96 14.64 24.63
C GLN A 288 8.12 13.26 25.29
N GLU A 289 7.07 12.45 25.24
CA GLU A 289 7.11 11.08 25.74
C GLU A 289 7.96 10.19 24.84
N GLU A 290 8.74 9.31 25.46
CA GLU A 290 9.55 8.32 24.74
C GLU A 290 8.95 6.90 24.80
N ASP A 291 7.94 6.67 25.65
CA ASP A 291 7.36 5.35 25.87
C ASP A 291 5.95 5.23 25.29
N PHE A 292 5.80 4.31 24.34
CA PHE A 292 4.58 4.14 23.56
C PHE A 292 4.14 2.69 23.54
N VAL A 293 2.83 2.47 23.40
CA VAL A 293 2.25 1.17 23.06
C VAL A 293 2.23 0.99 21.54
N LEU A 294 1.89 2.04 20.79
CA LEU A 294 1.90 2.02 19.32
C LEU A 294 2.09 3.42 18.74
N MET A 295 2.57 3.45 17.50
CA MET A 295 2.48 4.56 16.56
C MET A 295 1.93 4.01 15.25
N LEU A 296 0.97 4.70 14.67
CA LEU A 296 0.26 4.28 13.46
C LEU A 296 -0.01 5.50 12.58
N ALA A 297 0.63 5.54 11.42
CA ALA A 297 0.28 6.44 10.34
C ALA A 297 -0.70 5.73 9.40
N MET A 298 -1.86 6.33 9.18
CA MET A 298 -2.90 5.84 8.26
C MET A 298 -3.08 6.83 7.12
N TYR A 299 -3.23 6.31 5.90
CA TYR A 299 -3.48 7.09 4.69
C TYR A 299 -4.90 6.84 4.13
N HIS A 300 -5.58 5.82 4.67
CA HIS A 300 -6.95 5.48 4.31
C HIS A 300 -7.80 5.13 5.53
N SER A 301 -9.10 5.05 5.32
CA SER A 301 -10.10 4.93 6.37
C SER A 301 -10.04 3.62 7.16
N HIS A 302 -9.70 2.50 6.51
CA HIS A 302 -9.70 1.18 7.12
C HIS A 302 -8.27 0.67 7.37
N LEU A 303 -8.04 0.05 8.53
CA LEU A 303 -6.82 -0.70 8.84
C LEU A 303 -7.00 -2.22 8.59
N ALA A 304 -8.25 -2.68 8.64
CA ALA A 304 -8.67 -4.01 8.24
C ALA A 304 -10.10 -3.91 7.69
N GLU A 305 -10.58 -4.98 7.08
CA GLU A 305 -11.90 -5.02 6.46
C GLU A 305 -13.05 -4.60 7.39
N ASP A 306 -12.94 -4.98 8.66
CA ASP A 306 -13.89 -4.73 9.74
C ASP A 306 -13.44 -3.61 10.70
N LEU A 307 -12.37 -2.89 10.38
CA LEU A 307 -11.75 -1.90 11.26
C LEU A 307 -11.60 -0.54 10.58
N LEU A 308 -12.62 0.31 10.76
CA LEU A 308 -12.61 1.73 10.39
C LEU A 308 -11.76 2.54 11.40
N ALA A 309 -10.49 2.74 11.09
CA ALA A 309 -9.52 3.41 11.97
C ALA A 309 -9.51 4.94 11.80
N ALA A 310 -9.64 5.43 10.56
CA ALA A 310 -9.55 6.85 10.22
C ALA A 310 -10.78 7.32 9.41
N PRO A 311 -11.95 7.50 10.05
CA PRO A 311 -13.20 7.84 9.34
C PRO A 311 -13.17 9.18 8.60
N GLY A 312 -12.22 10.06 8.91
CA GLY A 312 -12.02 11.34 8.23
C GLY A 312 -11.08 11.29 7.01
N ALA A 313 -10.46 10.15 6.73
CA ALA A 313 -9.51 10.00 5.63
C ALA A 313 -10.20 10.03 4.27
N ALA A 314 -9.56 10.67 3.30
CA ALA A 314 -9.92 10.58 1.89
C ALA A 314 -8.77 9.95 1.08
N PRO A 315 -9.02 9.53 -0.17
CA PRO A 315 -7.96 8.98 -1.02
C PRO A 315 -6.82 9.95 -1.33
N ASP A 316 -7.12 11.24 -1.46
CA ASP A 316 -6.23 12.28 -2.02
C ASP A 316 -6.27 13.61 -1.24
N ASP A 317 -6.36 13.56 0.09
CA ASP A 317 -6.41 14.74 0.95
C ASP A 317 -5.03 15.34 1.30
N GLY A 318 -3.95 14.69 0.90
CA GLY A 318 -2.57 15.13 1.10
C GLY A 318 -2.11 15.05 2.55
N VAL A 319 -2.82 14.32 3.42
CA VAL A 319 -2.50 14.26 4.86
C VAL A 319 -2.28 12.84 5.36
N ILE A 320 -1.54 12.74 6.47
CA ILE A 320 -1.33 11.48 7.19
C ILE A 320 -2.11 11.53 8.49
N HIS A 321 -3.00 10.57 8.71
CA HIS A 321 -3.69 10.41 9.99
C HIS A 321 -2.78 9.67 10.97
N LEU A 322 -2.14 10.44 11.87
CA LEU A 322 -1.19 9.92 12.84
C LEU A 322 -1.88 9.62 14.18
N PHE A 323 -1.82 8.36 14.60
CA PHE A 323 -2.30 7.89 15.91
C PHE A 323 -1.12 7.36 16.72
N TYR A 324 -1.07 7.69 18.00
CA TYR A 324 -0.12 7.06 18.92
C TYR A 324 -0.74 6.88 20.29
N VAL A 325 -0.31 5.83 20.99
CA VAL A 325 -0.77 5.51 22.35
C VAL A 325 0.43 5.55 23.27
N ARG A 326 0.39 6.42 24.28
CA ARG A 326 1.45 6.55 25.29
C ARG A 326 1.34 5.46 26.35
N ALA A 327 2.47 5.04 26.91
CA ALA A 327 2.47 4.18 28.08
C ALA A 327 1.75 4.88 29.26
N GLY A 328 0.92 4.15 29.99
CA GLY A 328 0.25 4.65 31.20
C GLY A 328 -0.87 5.70 31.00
N SER A 329 -1.21 6.06 29.76
CA SER A 329 -2.37 6.93 29.45
C SER A 329 -3.42 6.18 28.64
N PRO A 330 -4.73 6.36 28.90
CA PRO A 330 -5.74 6.01 27.91
C PRO A 330 -5.53 6.84 26.63
N ALA A 331 -5.68 6.23 25.46
CA ALA A 331 -5.39 6.83 24.15
C ALA A 331 -6.10 8.19 23.96
N ARG A 332 -5.37 9.22 23.52
CA ARG A 332 -5.94 10.51 23.09
C ARG A 332 -5.89 10.58 21.55
N ARG A 333 -6.98 10.99 20.90
CA ARG A 333 -6.97 11.35 19.47
C ARG A 333 -6.31 12.74 19.35
N CYS A 334 -5.28 12.84 18.53
CA CYS A 334 -4.72 14.10 18.04
C CYS A 334 -5.35 14.41 16.68
#